data_AF-A0A2P6RPF5-F1
#
_entry.id   AF-A0A2P6RPF5-F1
#
_cell.length_a   1.000
_cell.length_b   1.000
_cell.length_c   1.000
_cell.angle_alpha   90.00
_cell.angle_beta   90.00
_cell.angle_gamma   90.00
#
_symmetry.space_group_name_H-M   'P 1'
#
loop_
_entity.id
_entity.type
_entity.pdbx_description
1 polymer ?
#
loop_
_entity_poly.entity_id
_entity_poly.type
_entity_poly.pdbx_seq_one_letter_code
_entity_poly.pdbx_strand_id
1 'polypeptide(L)'
;MKEFKIPFHTDAAQALGKIPIDVDKWDVSLMSLSGHKVYGPKGVGALYMRRQPRIRVEPRMNGGGQERGIRSGTVPTSFVLGMGTACEIAKKLYETVKEGINIKDNVVTALSSV
;
A
#
# COMPACT_ATOMS: atom_id res chain seq x y z
N MET A 1 -11.59 13.71 9.97
CA MET A 1 -10.79 13.06 11.03
C MET A 1 -9.69 13.98 11.58
N LYS A 2 -8.96 14.69 10.72
CA LYS A 2 -7.96 15.72 11.09
C LYS A 2 -8.42 16.70 12.17
N GLU A 3 -9.58 17.30 11.96
CA GLU A 3 -10.16 18.33 12.84
C GLU A 3 -10.41 17.78 14.26
N PHE A 4 -10.82 16.51 14.34
CA PHE A 4 -11.06 15.79 15.59
C PHE A 4 -9.80 15.14 16.17
N LYS A 5 -8.63 15.28 15.53
CA LYS A 5 -7.35 14.67 15.92
C LYS A 5 -7.42 13.14 16.07
N ILE A 6 -8.26 12.49 15.26
CA ILE A 6 -8.44 11.04 15.28
C ILE A 6 -7.47 10.39 14.27
N PRO A 7 -6.63 9.43 14.68
CA PRO A 7 -5.79 8.67 13.75
C PRO A 7 -6.63 7.95 12.69
N PHE A 8 -6.27 8.13 11.42
CA PHE A 8 -6.94 7.50 10.30
C PHE A 8 -6.09 6.38 9.69
N HIS A 9 -6.57 5.13 9.81
CA HIS A 9 -6.00 3.98 9.12
C HIS A 9 -6.79 3.67 7.85
N THR A 10 -6.08 3.31 6.77
CA THR A 10 -6.69 2.81 5.55
C THR A 10 -5.95 1.57 5.03
N ASP A 11 -6.69 0.60 4.50
CA ASP A 11 -6.12 -0.52 3.77
C ASP A 11 -6.00 -0.16 2.29
N ALA A 12 -4.76 0.03 1.83
CA ALA A 12 -4.44 0.36 0.44
C ALA A 12 -3.87 -0.83 -0.32
N ALA A 13 -4.04 -2.07 0.16
CA ALA A 13 -3.51 -3.26 -0.51
C ALA A 13 -4.00 -3.39 -1.97
N GLN A 14 -5.24 -3.00 -2.26
CA GLN A 14 -5.76 -2.99 -3.63
C GLN A 14 -5.50 -1.69 -4.39
N ALA A 15 -5.28 -0.58 -3.68
CA ALA A 15 -5.05 0.74 -4.27
C ALA A 15 -3.61 0.95 -4.76
N LEU A 16 -2.63 0.36 -4.07
CA LEU A 16 -1.20 0.53 -4.35
C LEU A 16 -0.88 0.18 -5.81
N GLY A 17 -0.28 1.14 -6.53
CA GLY A 17 0.11 1.01 -7.93
C GLY A 17 -1.03 1.03 -8.93
N LYS A 18 -2.30 1.19 -8.49
CA LYS A 18 -3.49 1.24 -9.35
C LYS A 18 -4.12 2.64 -9.41
N ILE A 19 -4.10 3.36 -8.30
CA ILE A 19 -4.55 4.75 -8.21
C ILE A 19 -3.44 5.63 -7.61
N PRO A 20 -3.44 6.95 -7.85
CA PRO A 20 -2.50 7.85 -7.21
C PRO A 20 -2.73 7.82 -5.70
N ILE A 21 -1.67 7.60 -4.93
CA ILE A 21 -1.71 7.64 -3.46
C ILE A 21 -0.91 8.85 -2.99
N ASP A 22 -1.55 9.70 -2.22
CA ASP A 22 -0.94 10.86 -1.58
C ASP A 22 -1.38 10.90 -0.12
N VAL A 23 -0.51 10.40 0.76
CA VAL A 23 -0.81 10.25 2.19
C VAL A 23 -1.08 11.60 2.85
N ASP A 24 -0.48 12.69 2.37
CA ASP A 24 -0.63 14.03 2.94
C ASP A 24 -1.94 14.67 2.50
N LYS A 25 -2.30 14.57 1.22
CA LYS A 25 -3.62 15.01 0.75
C LYS A 25 -4.76 14.24 1.39
N TRP A 26 -4.57 12.94 1.67
CA TRP A 26 -5.59 12.08 2.27
C TRP A 26 -5.60 12.12 3.80
N ASP A 27 -4.67 12.83 4.43
CA ASP A 27 -4.50 12.90 5.89
C ASP A 27 -4.39 11.51 6.56
N VAL A 28 -3.74 10.57 5.88
CA VAL A 28 -3.62 9.19 6.36
C VAL A 28 -2.59 9.09 7.48
N SER A 29 -2.97 8.48 8.61
CA SER A 29 -2.08 8.24 9.75
C SER A 29 -1.33 6.92 9.63
N LEU A 30 -2.03 5.88 9.17
CA LEU A 30 -1.54 4.53 8.98
C LEU A 30 -2.05 3.97 7.64
N MET A 31 -1.21 3.29 6.86
CA MET A 31 -1.65 2.66 5.61
C MET A 31 -1.07 1.25 5.45
N SER A 32 -1.94 0.26 5.25
CA SER A 32 -1.54 -1.11 4.95
C SER A 32 -1.27 -1.29 3.46
N LEU A 33 -0.16 -1.97 3.12
CA LEU A 33 0.30 -2.20 1.76
C LEU A 33 0.69 -3.67 1.58
N SER A 34 0.46 -4.23 0.37
CA SER A 34 0.75 -5.63 0.06
C SER A 34 1.49 -5.77 -1.27
N GLY A 35 2.61 -6.50 -1.28
CA GLY A 35 3.44 -6.68 -2.47
C GLY A 35 2.74 -7.47 -3.57
N HIS A 36 2.12 -8.60 -3.25
CA HIS A 36 1.48 -9.47 -4.25
C HIS A 36 0.21 -8.90 -4.90
N LYS A 37 -0.26 -7.74 -4.45
CA LYS A 37 -1.39 -7.01 -5.06
C LYS A 37 -0.94 -5.94 -6.06
N VAL A 38 0.38 -5.77 -6.20
CA VAL A 38 1.07 -4.90 -7.15
C VAL A 38 2.13 -5.69 -7.94
N TYR A 39 1.87 -6.96 -8.22
CA TYR A 39 2.78 -7.88 -8.96
C TYR A 39 4.12 -8.19 -8.27
N GLY A 40 4.27 -7.87 -6.98
CA GLY A 40 5.41 -8.30 -6.17
C GLY A 40 5.27 -9.71 -5.59
N PRO A 41 6.25 -10.20 -4.82
CA PRO A 41 6.20 -11.52 -4.21
C PRO A 41 5.11 -11.63 -3.13
N LYS A 42 4.56 -12.84 -2.94
CA LYS A 42 3.70 -13.18 -1.79
C LYS A 42 4.54 -13.20 -0.51
N GLY A 43 3.94 -12.90 0.64
CA GLY A 43 4.62 -12.94 1.94
C GLY A 43 5.35 -11.65 2.35
N VAL A 44 5.17 -10.55 1.61
CA VAL A 44 5.69 -9.22 1.97
C VAL A 44 4.65 -8.13 1.82
N GLY A 45 4.73 -7.16 2.72
CA GLY A 45 3.90 -5.96 2.76
C GLY A 45 4.62 -4.87 3.53
N ALA A 46 3.95 -3.73 3.69
CA ALA A 46 4.47 -2.61 4.45
C ALA A 46 3.34 -1.92 5.22
N LEU A 47 3.71 -1.25 6.31
CA LEU A 47 2.84 -0.34 7.05
C LEU A 47 3.46 1.06 6.97
N TYR A 48 2.77 1.98 6.29
CA TYR A 48 3.10 3.39 6.41
C TYR A 48 2.68 3.88 7.80
N MET A 49 3.58 4.60 8.46
CA MET A 49 3.30 5.27 9.73
C MET A 49 3.68 6.74 9.61
N ARG A 50 2.71 7.62 9.81
CA ARG A 50 2.93 9.07 9.75
C ARG A 50 3.91 9.51 10.83
N ARG A 51 4.92 10.27 10.40
CA ARG A 51 5.96 10.83 11.29
C ARG A 51 5.56 12.18 11.88
N GLN A 52 4.79 12.99 11.14
CA GLN A 52 4.32 14.32 11.57
C GLN A 52 2.88 14.57 11.09
N PRO A 53 1.92 14.84 12.01
CA PRO A 53 2.04 14.58 13.46
C PRO A 53 2.41 13.12 13.76
N ARG A 54 3.19 12.90 14.82
CA ARG A 54 3.76 11.57 15.11
C ARG A 54 2.68 10.60 15.58
N ILE A 55 2.52 9.48 14.87
CA ILE A 55 1.70 8.34 15.29
C ILE A 55 2.57 7.32 16.02
N ARG A 56 2.05 6.79 17.13
CA ARG A 56 2.67 5.70 17.90
C ARG A 56 1.74 4.50 17.86
N VAL A 57 2.32 3.32 17.69
CA VAL A 57 1.61 2.04 17.72
C VAL A 57 2.41 1.14 18.64
N GLU A 58 1.73 0.37 19.47
CA GLU A 58 2.39 -0.65 20.27
C GLU A 58 2.86 -1.81 19.39
N PRO A 59 4.10 -2.28 19.54
CA PRO A 59 4.58 -3.45 18.81
C PRO A 59 3.68 -4.66 19.07
N ARG A 60 3.41 -5.45 18.03
CA ARG A 60 2.72 -6.75 18.15
C ARG A 60 3.70 -7.93 18.07
N MET A 61 4.90 -7.70 17.55
CA MET A 61 5.97 -8.70 17.44
C MET A 61 7.15 -8.28 18.30
N ASN A 62 7.42 -9.04 19.37
CA ASN A 62 8.52 -8.81 20.29
C ASN A 62 9.83 -9.42 19.76
N GLY A 63 10.98 -8.90 20.21
CA GLY A 63 12.31 -9.35 19.78
C GLY A 63 13.33 -8.22 19.75
N GLY A 64 14.36 -8.36 18.90
CA GLY A 64 15.54 -7.49 18.86
C GLY A 64 15.35 -6.06 18.34
N GLY A 65 14.11 -5.58 18.23
CA GLY A 65 13.83 -4.16 17.92
C GLY A 65 14.05 -3.74 16.47
N GLN A 66 14.01 -4.68 15.51
CA GLN A 66 14.02 -4.35 14.08
C GLN A 66 12.83 -3.44 13.69
N GLU A 67 12.90 -2.81 12.52
CA GLU A 67 11.87 -1.87 12.04
C GLU A 67 11.51 -0.80 13.09
N ARG A 68 12.54 -0.23 13.72
CA ARG A 68 12.43 0.83 14.76
C ARG A 68 11.63 0.39 15.99
N GLY A 69 11.71 -0.89 16.32
CA GLY A 69 11.00 -1.49 17.45
C GLY A 69 9.53 -1.83 17.17
N ILE A 70 9.00 -1.58 15.97
CA ILE A 70 7.57 -1.80 15.67
C ILE A 70 7.30 -3.24 15.22
N ARG A 71 8.22 -3.83 14.44
CA ARG A 71 8.08 -5.19 13.91
C ARG A 71 9.42 -5.91 14.03
N SER A 72 9.56 -6.69 15.10
CA SER A 72 10.75 -7.52 15.32
C SER A 72 10.86 -8.67 14.31
N GLY A 73 12.08 -9.18 14.16
CA GLY A 73 12.43 -10.27 13.25
C GLY A 73 13.24 -9.78 12.05
N THR A 74 14.04 -10.69 11.48
CA THR A 74 14.90 -10.39 10.33
C THR A 74 14.07 -9.89 9.15
N VAL A 75 14.55 -8.83 8.51
CA VAL A 75 13.95 -8.30 7.28
C VAL A 75 14.27 -9.26 6.13
N PRO A 76 13.27 -9.83 5.43
CA PRO A 76 13.52 -10.73 4.30
C PRO A 76 13.95 -9.92 3.07
N THR A 77 15.25 -9.65 2.95
CA THR A 77 15.83 -8.70 1.98
C THR A 77 15.35 -8.92 0.54
N SER A 78 15.34 -10.17 0.06
CA SER A 78 14.90 -10.49 -1.31
C SER A 78 13.42 -10.16 -1.55
N PHE A 79 12.58 -10.33 -0.53
CA PHE A 79 11.15 -10.03 -0.62
C PHE A 79 10.90 -8.53 -0.60
N VAL A 80 11.60 -7.80 0.27
CA VAL A 80 11.51 -6.32 0.33
C VAL A 80 12.02 -5.72 -0.97
N LEU A 81 13.13 -6.24 -1.53
CA LEU A 81 13.64 -5.83 -2.83
C LEU A 81 12.60 -6.09 -3.93
N GLY A 82 12.01 -7.28 -3.99
CA GLY A 82 10.97 -7.61 -4.95
C GLY A 82 9.73 -6.69 -4.84
N MET A 83 9.28 -6.36 -3.62
CA MET A 83 8.19 -5.41 -3.42
C MET A 83 8.56 -3.99 -3.86
N GLY A 84 9.77 -3.53 -3.55
CA GLY A 84 10.28 -2.22 -3.95
C GLY A 84 10.32 -2.07 -5.48
N THR A 85 10.91 -3.06 -6.16
CA THR A 85 10.97 -3.10 -7.63
C THR A 85 9.57 -3.10 -8.25
N ALA A 86 8.64 -3.90 -7.70
CA ALA A 86 7.27 -3.94 -8.18
C ALA A 86 6.57 -2.58 -8.04
N CYS A 87 6.79 -1.86 -6.94
CA CYS A 87 6.25 -0.50 -6.75
C CYS A 87 6.88 0.51 -7.72
N GLU A 88 8.18 0.42 -7.98
CA GLU A 88 8.87 1.28 -8.95
C GLU A 88 8.31 1.10 -10.37
N ILE A 89 8.14 -0.16 -10.78
CA ILE A 89 7.54 -0.50 -12.09
C ILE A 89 6.10 -0.01 -12.15
N ALA A 90 5.29 -0.25 -11.13
CA ALA A 90 3.90 0.20 -11.09
C ALA A 90 3.78 1.74 -11.22
N LYS A 91 4.69 2.49 -10.60
CA LYS A 91 4.75 3.95 -10.75
C LYS A 91 5.04 4.38 -12.19
N LYS A 92 5.94 3.69 -12.89
CA LYS A 92 6.29 3.98 -14.30
C LYS A 92 5.15 3.64 -15.26
N LEU A 93 4.42 2.57 -15.00
CA LEU A 93 3.33 2.07 -15.86
C LEU A 93 1.96 2.69 -15.56
N TYR A 94 1.87 3.60 -14.59
CA TYR A 94 0.59 4.11 -14.09
C TYR A 94 -0.33 4.66 -15.20
N GLU A 95 0.20 5.48 -16.12
CA GLU A 95 -0.61 6.04 -17.21
C GLU A 95 -1.15 4.96 -18.17
N THR A 96 -0.34 3.93 -18.48
CA THR A 96 -0.79 2.79 -19.29
C THR A 96 -1.88 1.97 -18.58
N VAL A 97 -1.75 1.77 -17.26
CA VAL A 97 -2.75 1.02 -16.47
C VAL A 97 -4.07 1.78 -16.36
N LYS A 98 -4.01 3.12 -16.32
CA LYS A 98 -5.20 3.99 -16.29
C LYS A 98 -6.08 3.78 -17.52
N GLU A 99 -5.49 3.57 -18.70
CA GLU A 99 -6.23 3.26 -19.94
C GLU A 99 -6.92 1.88 -19.89
N GLY A 100 -6.33 0.92 -19.19
CA GLY A 100 -6.89 -0.43 -19.01
C GLY A 100 -8.21 -0.48 -18.23
N ILE A 101 -8.60 0.59 -17.55
CA ILE A 101 -9.91 0.70 -16.86
C ILE A 101 -11.05 0.62 -17.88
N ASN A 102 -10.88 1.17 -19.08
CA ASN A 102 -11.88 1.12 -20.15
C ASN A 102 -12.18 -0.32 -20.60
N ILE A 103 -11.27 -1.27 -20.39
CA ILE A 103 -11.49 -2.69 -20.71
C ILE A 103 -12.56 -3.30 -19.79
N LYS A 104 -12.66 -2.86 -18.53
CA LYS A 104 -13.71 -3.35 -17.63
C LYS A 104 -15.09 -2.92 -18.10
N ASP A 105 -15.21 -1.68 -18.56
CA ASP A 105 -16.48 -1.15 -19.07
C ASP A 105 -16.93 -1.96 -20.30
N ASN A 106 -16.00 -2.32 -21.19
CA ASN A 106 -16.29 -3.20 -22.32
C ASN A 106 -16.84 -4.57 -21.88
N VAL A 107 -16.33 -5.16 -20.80
CA VAL A 107 -16.84 -6.43 -20.27
C VAL A 107 -18.26 -6.26 -19.73
N VAL A 108 -18.53 -5.19 -18.98
CA VAL A 108 -19.86 -4.91 -18.43
C VAL A 108 -20.86 -4.65 -19.55
N THR A 109 -20.50 -3.84 -20.55
CA THR A 109 -21.34 -3.57 -21.72
C THR A 109 -21.63 -4.84 -22.52
N ALA A 110 -20.62 -5.70 -22.75
CA ALA A 110 -20.81 -6.97 -23.47
C ALA A 110 -21.77 -7.91 -22.73
N LEU A 111 -21.75 -7.92 -21.39
CA LEU A 111 -22.65 -8.76 -20.59
C LEU A 111 -24.05 -8.15 -20.41
N SER A 112 -24.20 -6.82 -20.53
CA SER A 112 -25.49 -6.13 -20.38
C SER A 112 -26.30 -6.08 -21.67
N SER A 113 -25.71 -6.53 -22.79
CA SER A 113 -26.33 -6.55 -24.12
C SER A 113 -26.96 -7.91 -24.46
N VAL A 114 -27.17 -8.77 -23.46
CA VAL A 114 -27.80 -10.09 -23.55
C VAL A 114 -29.08 -10.10 -22.71
#